data_AF-A0A7G9GYE9-F1
#
_entry.id   AF-A0A7G9GYE9-F1
#
_cell.length_a   1.000
_cell.length_b   1.000
_cell.length_c   1.000
_cell.angle_alpha   90.00
_cell.angle_beta   90.00
_cell.angle_gamma   90.00
#
_symmetry.space_group_name_H-M   'P 1'
#
loop_
_entity.id
_entity.type
_entity.pdbx_description
1 polymer ?
#
loop_
_entity_poly.entity_id
_entity_poly.type
_entity_poly.pdbx_seq_one_letter_code
_entity_poly.pdbx_strand_id
1 'polypeptide(L)'
;MELGKKKKVILLTIDNVNENIKKILLGTNISFLVILFFSKNYEENKILLETTKKYFEKKEKNSYLKDVIIISEREYLANDLLVKAVITPYNIHSFRYFDFVNYYENCNYENSDEFIKFCATTLNYKYDLYNDKDPWIYHQNNTNVLVLTEDSHQKIMENYHKIKNTIPQIIVSIFTGNKDEKLINLLKLIGADAELTLTFINNKDIAYNKRSDVYIYIENENFKDIGFEFINDVLYYTNYPEGISVLKKYMNIPDKNFDVDIFYDEAAELDKKEKKYYTLNVIPGNSLRREFIYQDENLIFNIGLQKKYVLSKYNKM
;
A
#
# COMPACT_ATOMS: atom_id res chain seq x y z
N MET A 1 12.01 -20.27 1.31
CA MET A 1 11.73 -21.62 0.76
C MET A 1 11.93 -22.63 1.87
N GLU A 2 11.02 -23.59 2.05
CA GLU A 2 11.20 -24.66 3.05
C GLU A 2 12.20 -25.71 2.53
N LEU A 3 13.27 -25.95 3.28
CA LEU A 3 14.30 -26.94 2.96
C LEU A 3 13.68 -28.35 2.87
N GLY A 4 13.95 -29.05 1.76
CA GLY A 4 13.55 -30.45 1.55
C GLY A 4 12.22 -30.69 0.83
N LYS A 5 11.43 -29.64 0.52
CA LYS A 5 10.21 -29.80 -0.29
C LYS A 5 10.51 -29.76 -1.79
N LYS A 6 9.78 -30.58 -2.56
CA LYS A 6 9.84 -30.55 -4.04
C LYS A 6 9.25 -29.22 -4.53
N LYS A 7 9.95 -28.50 -5.40
CA LYS A 7 9.44 -27.26 -6.01
C LYS A 7 8.53 -27.61 -7.18
N LYS A 8 7.40 -26.91 -7.30
CA LYS A 8 6.50 -27.01 -8.45
C LYS A 8 5.93 -25.66 -8.83
N VAL A 9 5.68 -25.46 -10.11
CA VAL A 9 4.92 -24.30 -10.61
C VAL A 9 3.51 -24.74 -10.98
N ILE A 10 2.51 -23.94 -10.58
CA ILE A 10 1.13 -24.08 -11.06
C ILE A 10 0.70 -22.79 -11.74
N LEU A 11 0.17 -22.93 -12.95
CA LEU A 11 -0.50 -21.85 -13.67
C LEU A 11 -2.00 -21.88 -13.35
N LEU A 12 -2.52 -20.77 -12.83
CA LEU A 12 -3.94 -20.53 -12.64
C LEU A 12 -4.48 -19.63 -13.75
N THR A 13 -5.60 -20.07 -14.32
CA THR A 13 -6.45 -19.31 -15.24
C THR A 13 -7.87 -19.30 -14.69
N ILE A 14 -8.73 -18.45 -15.26
CA ILE A 14 -10.14 -18.38 -14.84
C ILE A 14 -10.84 -19.75 -14.92
N ASP A 15 -10.49 -20.56 -15.92
CA ASP A 15 -11.12 -21.85 -16.17
C ASP A 15 -10.67 -22.94 -15.19
N ASN A 16 -9.44 -22.85 -14.66
CA ASN A 16 -8.83 -23.94 -13.90
C ASN A 16 -8.59 -23.63 -12.41
N VAL A 17 -8.84 -22.39 -11.99
CA VAL A 17 -8.49 -21.89 -10.65
C VAL A 17 -9.04 -22.77 -9.53
N ASN A 18 -10.33 -23.15 -9.62
CA ASN A 18 -11.00 -23.91 -8.56
C ASN A 18 -10.44 -25.34 -8.39
N GLU A 19 -10.05 -25.99 -9.49
CA GLU A 19 -9.48 -27.33 -9.44
C GLU A 19 -8.04 -27.33 -8.95
N ASN A 20 -7.23 -26.39 -9.44
CA ASN A 20 -5.81 -26.33 -9.12
C ASN A 20 -5.55 -25.82 -7.71
N ILE A 21 -6.40 -24.92 -7.17
CA ILE A 21 -6.31 -24.50 -5.76
C ILE A 21 -6.47 -25.70 -4.83
N LYS A 22 -7.43 -26.60 -5.09
CA LYS A 22 -7.59 -27.82 -4.26
C LYS A 22 -6.32 -28.67 -4.26
N LYS A 23 -5.65 -28.81 -5.41
CA LYS A 23 -4.38 -29.55 -5.50
C LYS A 23 -3.28 -28.89 -4.69
N ILE A 24 -3.16 -27.56 -4.74
CA ILE A 24 -2.17 -26.81 -3.97
C ILE A 24 -2.40 -27.02 -2.47
N LEU A 25 -3.64 -26.87 -2.00
CA LEU A 25 -3.99 -27.00 -0.58
C LEU A 25 -3.75 -28.42 -0.03
N LEU A 26 -3.84 -29.46 -0.86
CA LEU A 26 -3.59 -30.85 -0.47
C LEU A 26 -2.11 -31.26 -0.57
N GLY A 27 -1.29 -30.51 -1.31
CA GLY A 27 0.10 -30.88 -1.63
C GLY A 27 1.12 -30.54 -0.54
N THR A 28 1.01 -31.18 0.63
CA THR A 28 1.76 -30.82 1.85
C THR A 28 3.30 -30.93 1.73
N ASN A 29 3.83 -31.77 0.84
CA ASN A 29 5.28 -31.98 0.61
C ASN A 29 5.84 -31.18 -0.59
N ILE A 30 5.06 -30.27 -1.16
CA ILE A 30 5.42 -29.52 -2.35
C ILE A 30 5.42 -28.02 -2.00
N SER A 31 6.45 -27.31 -2.43
CA SER A 31 6.48 -25.85 -2.43
C SER A 31 6.01 -25.36 -3.80
N PHE A 32 4.80 -24.80 -3.83
CA PHE A 32 4.22 -24.27 -5.06
C PHE A 32 4.60 -22.81 -5.27
N LEU A 33 5.00 -22.49 -6.50
CA LEU A 33 4.92 -21.14 -7.05
C LEU A 33 3.64 -21.06 -7.89
N VAL A 34 2.75 -20.16 -7.53
CA VAL A 34 1.49 -19.97 -8.21
C VAL A 34 1.66 -18.82 -9.21
N ILE A 35 1.31 -19.07 -10.46
CA ILE A 35 1.35 -18.07 -11.52
C ILE A 35 -0.08 -17.74 -11.91
N LEU A 36 -0.45 -16.46 -11.85
CA LEU A 36 -1.67 -15.95 -12.46
C LEU A 36 -1.31 -15.35 -13.81
N PHE A 37 -1.92 -15.83 -14.88
CA PHE A 37 -1.76 -15.20 -16.19
C PHE A 37 -2.86 -14.19 -16.42
N PHE A 38 -2.49 -12.92 -16.45
CA PHE A 38 -3.44 -11.83 -16.68
C PHE A 38 -3.67 -11.63 -18.17
N SER A 39 -4.90 -11.84 -18.61
CA SER A 39 -5.37 -11.62 -19.97
C SER A 39 -5.58 -10.12 -20.24
N LYS A 40 -6.05 -9.78 -21.45
CA LYS A 40 -6.47 -8.40 -21.77
C LYS A 40 -7.78 -8.00 -21.07
N ASN A 41 -8.54 -8.96 -20.54
CA ASN A 41 -9.80 -8.72 -19.86
C ASN A 41 -9.57 -8.40 -18.37
N TYR A 42 -9.81 -7.15 -18.00
CA TYR A 42 -9.60 -6.67 -16.62
C TYR A 42 -10.51 -7.36 -15.60
N GLU A 43 -11.78 -7.59 -15.95
CA GLU A 43 -12.74 -8.22 -15.02
C GLU A 43 -12.38 -9.67 -14.73
N GLU A 44 -11.95 -10.42 -15.75
CA GLU A 44 -11.45 -11.80 -15.55
C GLU A 44 -10.21 -11.83 -14.64
N ASN A 45 -9.26 -10.91 -14.87
CA ASN A 45 -8.06 -10.83 -14.04
C ASN A 45 -8.39 -10.51 -12.59
N LYS A 46 -9.34 -9.59 -12.36
CA LYS A 46 -9.84 -9.24 -11.03
C LYS A 46 -10.48 -10.43 -10.35
N ILE A 47 -11.37 -11.16 -11.03
CA ILE A 47 -12.02 -12.37 -10.49
C ILE A 47 -10.97 -13.44 -10.15
N LEU A 48 -9.98 -13.65 -11.02
CA LEU A 48 -8.90 -14.62 -10.79
C LEU A 48 -8.07 -14.26 -9.56
N LEU A 49 -7.68 -13.00 -9.41
CA LEU A 49 -6.91 -12.51 -8.27
C LEU A 49 -7.70 -12.63 -6.96
N GLU A 50 -8.95 -12.16 -6.94
CA GLU A 50 -9.80 -12.22 -5.74
C GLU A 50 -10.12 -13.66 -5.33
N THR A 51 -10.35 -14.55 -6.31
CA THR A 51 -10.49 -15.99 -6.03
C THR A 51 -9.21 -16.54 -5.41
N THR A 52 -8.04 -16.19 -5.94
CA THR A 52 -6.74 -16.64 -5.41
C THR A 52 -6.51 -16.12 -3.98
N LYS A 53 -6.79 -14.83 -3.73
CA LYS A 53 -6.72 -14.21 -2.40
C LYS A 53 -7.57 -14.93 -1.38
N LYS A 54 -8.82 -15.25 -1.71
CA LYS A 54 -9.76 -15.97 -0.82
C LYS A 54 -9.17 -17.26 -0.22
N TYR A 55 -8.29 -17.95 -0.94
CA TYR A 55 -7.71 -19.22 -0.49
C TYR A 55 -6.32 -19.11 0.12
N PHE A 56 -5.49 -18.16 -0.34
CA PHE A 56 -4.08 -18.09 0.02
C PHE A 56 -3.71 -16.89 0.89
N GLU A 57 -4.53 -15.84 0.89
CA GLU A 57 -4.31 -14.67 1.73
C GLU A 57 -4.63 -15.02 3.18
N LYS A 58 -3.63 -14.82 4.06
CA LYS A 58 -3.85 -14.99 5.50
C LYS A 58 -4.69 -13.83 6.03
N LYS A 59 -5.53 -14.07 7.04
CA LYS A 59 -6.20 -12.98 7.79
C LYS A 59 -5.26 -12.38 8.85
N GLU A 60 -4.03 -12.06 8.46
CA GLU A 60 -3.01 -11.45 9.31
C GLU A 60 -2.71 -10.03 8.84
N LYS A 61 -2.09 -9.19 9.68
CA LYS A 61 -1.63 -7.86 9.25
C LYS A 61 -0.61 -8.01 8.11
N ASN A 62 -0.77 -7.21 7.06
CA ASN A 62 0.11 -7.15 5.88
C ASN A 62 0.15 -8.46 5.09
N SER A 63 -0.97 -9.18 5.04
CA SER A 63 -1.06 -10.37 4.23
C SER A 63 -1.02 -10.01 2.75
N TYR A 64 -0.13 -10.69 2.04
CA TYR A 64 -0.04 -10.67 0.60
C TYR A 64 0.23 -12.10 0.15
N LEU A 65 0.03 -12.35 -1.14
CA LEU A 65 0.21 -13.65 -1.74
C LEU A 65 1.70 -13.93 -1.99
N LYS A 66 2.41 -14.38 -0.94
CA LYS A 66 3.88 -14.54 -0.88
C LYS A 66 4.49 -15.45 -1.95
N ASP A 67 3.70 -16.40 -2.45
CA ASP A 67 4.13 -17.39 -3.45
C ASP A 67 3.36 -17.23 -4.77
N VAL A 68 2.69 -16.10 -4.99
CA VAL A 68 1.93 -15.81 -6.20
C VAL A 68 2.65 -14.76 -7.04
N ILE A 69 2.88 -15.07 -8.31
CA ILE A 69 3.42 -14.15 -9.32
C ILE A 69 2.34 -13.91 -10.38
N ILE A 70 2.21 -12.67 -10.83
CA ILE A 70 1.40 -12.33 -11.99
C ILE A 70 2.30 -12.21 -13.21
N ILE A 71 1.93 -12.85 -14.31
CA ILE A 71 2.53 -12.59 -15.63
C ILE A 71 1.49 -11.84 -16.45
N SER A 72 1.86 -10.66 -16.96
CA SER A 72 0.95 -9.84 -17.75
C SER A 72 1.65 -9.09 -18.87
N GLU A 73 0.89 -8.74 -19.90
CA GLU A 73 1.33 -7.86 -21.00
C GLU A 73 1.34 -6.39 -20.54
N ARG A 74 0.51 -6.04 -19.54
CA ARG A 74 0.49 -4.71 -18.94
C ARG A 74 1.36 -4.68 -17.69
N GLU A 75 2.00 -3.54 -17.45
CA GLU A 75 2.74 -3.33 -16.22
C GLU A 75 1.77 -3.01 -15.07
N TYR A 76 1.89 -3.75 -13.96
CA TYR A 76 1.18 -3.49 -12.70
C TYR A 76 2.19 -3.37 -11.55
N LEU A 77 1.72 -2.91 -10.39
CA LEU A 77 2.52 -2.85 -9.17
C LEU A 77 2.16 -4.04 -8.27
N ALA A 78 3.18 -4.77 -7.81
CA ALA A 78 3.02 -5.94 -6.95
C ALA A 78 2.40 -5.58 -5.59
N ASN A 79 2.79 -4.43 -5.03
CA ASN A 79 2.23 -3.90 -3.79
C ASN A 79 0.75 -3.48 -3.91
N ASP A 80 0.29 -3.09 -5.10
CA ASP A 80 -1.13 -2.76 -5.37
C ASP A 80 -1.97 -4.05 -5.44
N LEU A 81 -1.47 -5.05 -6.14
CA LEU A 81 -2.16 -6.33 -6.31
C LEU A 81 -2.01 -7.30 -5.13
N LEU A 82 -1.16 -6.96 -4.14
CA LEU A 82 -0.82 -7.80 -3.00
C LEU A 82 -0.29 -9.19 -3.41
N VAL A 83 0.57 -9.24 -4.43
CA VAL A 83 1.23 -10.46 -4.91
C VAL A 83 2.74 -10.34 -4.75
N LYS A 84 3.47 -11.46 -4.74
CA LYS A 84 4.93 -11.46 -4.60
C LYS A 84 5.62 -10.63 -5.67
N ALA A 85 5.18 -10.77 -6.91
CA ALA A 85 5.73 -10.04 -8.03
C ALA A 85 4.77 -9.94 -9.21
N VAL A 86 5.01 -8.92 -10.04
CA VAL A 86 4.44 -8.78 -11.37
C VAL A 86 5.59 -8.87 -12.37
N ILE A 87 5.49 -9.79 -13.31
CA ILE A 87 6.41 -9.94 -14.43
C ILE A 87 5.71 -9.44 -15.69
N THR A 88 6.41 -8.57 -16.42
CA THR A 88 5.95 -8.01 -17.69
C THR A 88 6.97 -8.32 -18.78
N PRO A 89 6.76 -9.42 -19.54
CA PRO A 89 7.60 -9.74 -20.69
C PRO A 89 7.53 -8.63 -21.75
N TYR A 90 8.66 -8.32 -22.40
CA TYR A 90 8.65 -7.34 -23.51
C TYR A 90 7.78 -7.81 -24.68
N ASN A 91 7.64 -9.12 -24.85
CA ASN A 91 6.67 -9.74 -25.74
C ASN A 91 6.12 -11.01 -25.08
N ILE A 92 4.86 -10.94 -24.65
CA ILE A 92 4.20 -12.03 -23.93
C ILE A 92 4.01 -13.28 -24.80
N HIS A 93 3.86 -13.12 -26.11
CA HIS A 93 3.70 -14.23 -27.05
C HIS A 93 4.99 -15.04 -27.25
N SER A 94 6.15 -14.43 -27.01
CA SER A 94 7.45 -15.09 -27.05
C SER A 94 8.00 -15.42 -25.66
N PHE A 95 7.21 -15.24 -24.60
CA PHE A 95 7.68 -15.53 -23.25
C PHE A 95 7.90 -17.05 -23.08
N ARG A 96 9.12 -17.44 -22.74
CA ARG A 96 9.53 -18.84 -22.63
C ARG A 96 9.09 -19.42 -21.27
N TYR A 97 7.78 -19.60 -21.12
CA TYR A 97 7.16 -20.06 -19.87
C TYR A 97 7.74 -21.40 -19.37
N PHE A 98 7.95 -22.37 -20.27
CA PHE A 98 8.51 -23.66 -19.86
C PHE A 98 9.95 -23.55 -19.36
N ASP A 99 10.75 -22.64 -19.91
CA ASP A 99 12.09 -22.35 -19.40
C ASP A 99 12.00 -21.74 -17.99
N PHE A 100 11.08 -20.80 -17.77
CA PHE A 100 10.81 -20.23 -16.44
C PHE A 100 10.47 -21.31 -15.40
N VAL A 101 9.56 -22.22 -15.76
CA VAL A 101 9.17 -23.36 -14.89
C VAL A 101 10.37 -24.26 -14.62
N ASN A 102 11.14 -24.61 -15.66
CA ASN A 102 12.29 -25.48 -15.56
C ASN A 102 13.37 -24.89 -14.63
N TYR A 103 13.64 -23.59 -14.75
CA TYR A 103 14.54 -22.88 -13.85
C TYR A 103 14.04 -22.92 -12.41
N TYR A 104 12.76 -22.61 -12.16
CA TYR A 104 12.23 -22.64 -10.79
C TYR A 104 12.34 -24.02 -10.13
N GLU A 105 11.99 -25.08 -10.87
CA GLU A 105 11.92 -26.43 -10.32
C GLU A 105 13.29 -27.08 -10.09
N ASN A 106 14.30 -26.71 -10.89
CA ASN A 106 15.58 -27.43 -10.92
C ASN A 106 16.79 -26.62 -10.43
N CYS A 107 16.68 -25.30 -10.30
CA CYS A 107 17.78 -24.48 -9.81
C CYS A 107 17.63 -24.13 -8.31
N ASN A 108 18.79 -23.86 -7.69
CA ASN A 108 18.88 -23.43 -6.31
C ASN A 108 18.90 -21.90 -6.26
N TYR A 109 18.01 -21.35 -5.43
CA TYR A 109 17.84 -19.92 -5.16
C TYR A 109 17.58 -19.78 -3.66
N GLU A 110 18.00 -18.70 -3.02
CA GLU A 110 17.74 -18.51 -1.59
C GLU A 110 16.25 -18.18 -1.36
N ASN A 111 15.65 -17.43 -2.28
CA ASN A 111 14.26 -16.99 -2.21
C ASN A 111 13.66 -16.71 -3.60
N SER A 112 12.35 -16.43 -3.64
CA SER A 112 11.63 -16.14 -4.89
C SER A 112 12.03 -14.81 -5.54
N ASP A 113 12.46 -13.80 -4.78
CA ASP A 113 12.92 -12.53 -5.35
C ASP A 113 14.19 -12.72 -6.17
N GLU A 114 15.15 -13.47 -5.64
CA GLU A 114 16.36 -13.82 -6.37
C GLU A 114 16.08 -14.60 -7.64
N PHE A 115 15.16 -15.57 -7.58
CA PHE A 115 14.74 -16.31 -8.76
C PHE A 115 14.17 -15.39 -9.85
N ILE A 116 13.26 -14.47 -9.48
CA ILE A 116 12.67 -13.52 -10.42
C ILE A 116 13.73 -12.60 -11.02
N LYS A 117 14.68 -12.12 -10.22
CA LYS A 117 15.78 -11.28 -10.71
C LYS A 117 16.72 -12.04 -11.64
N PHE A 118 17.06 -13.28 -11.28
CA PHE A 118 17.94 -14.14 -12.06
C PHE A 118 17.38 -14.43 -13.46
N CYS A 119 16.09 -14.72 -13.55
CA CYS A 119 15.45 -15.04 -14.83
C CYS A 119 15.18 -13.80 -15.72
N ALA A 120 15.21 -12.58 -15.17
CA ALA A 120 14.79 -11.37 -15.88
C ALA A 120 15.58 -11.09 -17.16
N THR A 121 16.90 -11.17 -17.10
CA THR A 121 17.77 -10.93 -18.26
C THR A 121 17.62 -12.05 -19.29
N THR A 122 17.66 -13.31 -18.84
CA THR A 122 17.64 -14.49 -19.71
C THR A 122 16.30 -14.65 -20.43
N LEU A 123 15.20 -14.38 -19.74
CA LEU A 123 13.85 -14.53 -20.28
C LEU A 123 13.26 -13.21 -20.79
N ASN A 124 14.06 -12.14 -20.77
CA ASN A 124 13.76 -10.84 -21.32
C ASN A 124 12.41 -10.27 -20.84
N TYR A 125 12.35 -9.90 -19.56
CA TYR A 125 11.18 -9.25 -18.97
C TYR A 125 11.55 -8.15 -17.98
N LYS A 126 10.59 -7.25 -17.74
CA LYS A 126 10.60 -6.35 -16.58
C LYS A 126 9.87 -7.00 -15.41
N TYR A 127 10.17 -6.56 -14.20
CA TYR A 127 9.49 -7.05 -13.01
C TYR A 127 9.31 -5.94 -11.98
N ASP A 128 8.24 -6.06 -11.19
CA ASP A 128 8.00 -5.30 -9.97
C ASP A 128 7.83 -6.31 -8.82
N LEU A 129 8.51 -6.07 -7.69
CA LEU A 129 8.50 -6.97 -6.53
C LEU A 129 7.75 -6.32 -5.38
N TYR A 130 7.00 -7.12 -4.62
CA TYR A 130 6.39 -6.66 -3.39
C TYR A 130 7.46 -6.20 -2.40
N ASN A 131 7.39 -4.94 -1.96
CA ASN A 131 8.21 -4.42 -0.88
C ASN A 131 7.40 -4.41 0.42
N ASP A 132 7.76 -5.27 1.38
CA ASP A 132 7.11 -5.33 2.69
C ASP A 132 7.72 -4.39 3.73
N LYS A 133 8.98 -3.97 3.54
CA LYS A 133 9.71 -3.14 4.50
C LYS A 133 9.40 -1.66 4.37
N ASP A 134 9.35 -1.17 3.13
CA ASP A 134 9.15 0.26 2.84
C ASP A 134 8.27 0.43 1.59
N PRO A 135 6.99 0.02 1.67
CA PRO A 135 6.07 0.18 0.56
C PRO A 135 5.77 1.65 0.33
N TRP A 136 6.05 2.13 -0.88
CA TRP A 136 5.65 3.48 -1.30
C TRP A 136 4.20 3.55 -1.77
N ILE A 137 3.58 2.40 -2.07
CA ILE A 137 2.15 2.20 -2.28
C ILE A 137 1.78 0.86 -1.65
N TYR A 138 0.61 0.74 -1.02
CA TYR A 138 0.12 -0.53 -0.50
C TYR A 138 -1.40 -0.53 -0.33
N HIS A 139 -2.01 -1.71 -0.36
CA HIS A 139 -3.41 -1.91 -0.06
C HIS A 139 -3.57 -2.51 1.35
N GLN A 140 -4.40 -1.88 2.18
CA GLN A 140 -4.69 -2.35 3.53
C GLN A 140 -6.13 -2.08 3.93
N ASN A 141 -6.82 -3.13 4.39
CA ASN A 141 -8.22 -3.10 4.83
C ASN A 141 -9.14 -2.28 3.89
N ASN A 142 -9.16 -2.65 2.61
CA ASN A 142 -9.95 -2.00 1.54
C ASN A 142 -9.54 -0.56 1.20
N THR A 143 -8.32 -0.16 1.58
CA THR A 143 -7.79 1.20 1.36
C THR A 143 -6.44 1.14 0.66
N ASN A 144 -6.30 1.85 -0.47
CA ASN A 144 -5.00 2.09 -1.08
C ASN A 144 -4.35 3.30 -0.41
N VAL A 145 -3.14 3.08 0.11
CA VAL A 145 -2.33 4.11 0.73
C VAL A 145 -1.13 4.37 -0.16
N LEU A 146 -0.88 5.63 -0.46
CA LEU A 146 0.30 6.09 -1.17
C LEU A 146 1.18 6.91 -0.22
N VAL A 147 2.46 6.56 -0.18
CA VAL A 147 3.45 7.17 0.71
C VAL A 147 4.39 8.05 -0.10
N LEU A 148 4.43 9.33 0.25
CA LEU A 148 5.27 10.36 -0.36
C LEU A 148 6.45 10.71 0.55
N THR A 149 7.60 10.14 0.22
CA THR A 149 8.92 10.46 0.76
C THR A 149 9.84 10.92 -0.37
N GLU A 150 10.98 11.56 -0.02
CA GLU A 150 12.02 11.86 -1.01
C GLU A 150 12.44 10.62 -1.82
N ASP A 151 12.58 9.47 -1.16
CA ASP A 151 13.00 8.20 -1.78
C ASP A 151 11.96 7.61 -2.73
N SER A 152 10.68 7.84 -2.46
CA SER A 152 9.58 7.38 -3.30
C SER A 152 9.32 8.26 -4.53
N HIS A 153 9.75 9.53 -4.52
CA HIS A 153 9.35 10.52 -5.51
C HIS A 153 9.58 10.07 -6.96
N GLN A 154 10.80 9.61 -7.26
CA GLN A 154 11.14 9.19 -8.63
C GLN A 154 10.31 7.97 -9.06
N LYS A 155 10.15 6.98 -8.18
CA LYS A 155 9.35 5.77 -8.45
C LYS A 155 7.90 6.12 -8.76
N ILE A 156 7.34 7.08 -8.01
CA ILE A 156 5.98 7.59 -8.21
C ILE A 156 5.84 8.26 -9.57
N MET A 157 6.78 9.15 -9.93
CA MET A 157 6.75 9.84 -11.22
C MET A 157 6.84 8.87 -12.40
N GLU A 158 7.73 7.87 -12.32
CA GLU A 158 7.88 6.83 -13.35
C GLU A 158 6.62 5.95 -13.50
N ASN A 159 5.82 5.81 -12.43
CA ASN A 159 4.62 4.97 -12.38
C ASN A 159 3.31 5.78 -12.24
N TYR A 160 3.33 7.09 -12.51
CA TYR A 160 2.19 7.99 -12.27
C TYR A 160 0.88 7.49 -12.89
N HIS A 161 0.94 7.00 -14.12
CA HIS A 161 -0.21 6.46 -14.84
C HIS A 161 -0.85 5.24 -14.16
N LYS A 162 -0.04 4.41 -13.47
CA LYS A 162 -0.53 3.25 -12.70
C LYS A 162 -1.21 3.71 -11.43
N ILE A 163 -0.57 4.63 -10.71
CA ILE A 163 -1.07 5.20 -9.45
C ILE A 163 -2.42 5.91 -9.65
N LYS A 164 -2.55 6.67 -10.74
CA LYS A 164 -3.79 7.35 -11.09
C LYS A 164 -4.96 6.38 -11.32
N ASN A 165 -4.68 5.18 -11.83
CA ASN A 165 -5.71 4.15 -12.00
C ASN A 165 -6.07 3.44 -10.69
N THR A 166 -5.12 3.32 -9.76
CA THR A 166 -5.36 2.77 -8.42
C THR A 166 -6.22 3.70 -7.55
N ILE A 167 -6.14 5.02 -7.80
CA ILE A 167 -6.79 6.11 -7.04
C ILE A 167 -6.52 5.94 -5.53
N PRO A 168 -5.37 6.43 -5.02
CA PRO A 168 -5.05 6.27 -3.60
C PRO A 168 -6.08 6.98 -2.74
N GLN A 169 -6.82 6.25 -1.90
CA GLN A 169 -7.78 6.87 -0.98
C GLN A 169 -7.06 7.67 0.12
N ILE A 170 -5.89 7.21 0.57
CA ILE A 170 -5.08 7.92 1.55
C ILE A 170 -3.71 8.23 0.96
N ILE A 171 -3.29 9.48 1.08
CA ILE A 171 -1.90 9.87 0.82
C ILE A 171 -1.25 10.28 2.13
N VAL A 172 -0.14 9.62 2.45
CA VAL A 172 0.72 9.96 3.59
C VAL A 172 1.99 10.59 3.05
N SER A 173 2.28 11.81 3.45
CA SER A 173 3.50 12.53 3.08
C SER A 173 4.40 12.73 4.28
N ILE A 174 5.70 12.64 4.07
CA ILE A 174 6.72 12.84 5.10
C ILE A 174 7.56 14.04 4.71
N PHE A 175 7.39 15.15 5.44
CA PHE A 175 8.11 16.39 5.18
C PHE A 175 9.22 16.57 6.20
N THR A 176 10.42 16.89 5.73
CA THR A 176 11.61 17.08 6.58
C THR A 176 12.12 18.51 6.60
N GLY A 177 11.51 19.40 5.81
CA GLY A 177 11.93 20.80 5.61
C GLY A 177 12.99 20.96 4.52
N ASN A 178 13.70 19.88 4.17
CA ASN A 178 14.62 19.85 3.04
C ASN A 178 13.90 19.28 1.81
N LYS A 179 14.00 19.95 0.65
CA LYS A 179 13.52 19.45 -0.66
C LYS A 179 12.04 19.04 -0.75
N ASP A 180 11.20 19.48 0.20
CA ASP A 180 9.76 19.16 0.22
C ASP A 180 9.00 19.69 -1.01
N GLU A 181 9.55 20.67 -1.74
CA GLU A 181 8.94 21.22 -2.97
C GLU A 181 8.58 20.13 -4.00
N LYS A 182 9.42 19.11 -4.14
CA LYS A 182 9.15 17.97 -5.03
C LYS A 182 7.92 17.18 -4.56
N LEU A 183 7.79 16.95 -3.26
CA LEU A 183 6.66 16.22 -2.68
C LEU A 183 5.37 17.06 -2.70
N ILE A 184 5.48 18.38 -2.52
CA ILE A 184 4.38 19.33 -2.69
C ILE A 184 3.88 19.30 -4.14
N ASN A 185 4.79 19.26 -5.13
CA ASN A 185 4.41 19.15 -6.53
C ASN A 185 3.72 17.82 -6.83
N LEU A 186 4.16 16.71 -6.22
CA LEU A 186 3.42 15.45 -6.28
C LEU A 186 2.02 15.59 -5.67
N LEU A 187 1.89 16.13 -4.46
CA LEU A 187 0.57 16.36 -3.85
C LEU A 187 -0.34 17.23 -4.71
N LYS A 188 0.21 18.17 -5.48
CA LYS A 188 -0.56 18.94 -6.46
C LYS A 188 -1.12 18.08 -7.61
N LEU A 189 -0.39 17.04 -8.03
CA LEU A 189 -0.77 16.18 -9.16
C LEU A 189 -1.75 15.04 -8.79
N ILE A 190 -1.73 14.58 -7.54
CA ILE A 190 -2.49 13.39 -7.09
C ILE A 190 -3.31 13.62 -5.81
N GLY A 191 -3.08 14.71 -5.08
CA GLY A 191 -3.72 14.96 -3.78
C GLY A 191 -5.21 15.30 -3.87
N ALA A 192 -5.66 15.83 -5.01
CA ALA A 192 -7.07 16.14 -5.24
C ALA A 192 -7.94 14.88 -5.19
N ASP A 193 -7.43 13.77 -5.74
CA ASP A 193 -8.16 12.51 -5.92
C ASP A 193 -8.21 11.64 -4.64
N ALA A 194 -7.40 11.95 -3.63
CA ALA A 194 -7.38 11.18 -2.38
C ALA A 194 -8.44 11.64 -1.39
N GLU A 195 -9.12 10.72 -0.70
CA GLU A 195 -10.10 11.05 0.35
C GLU A 195 -9.47 11.73 1.57
N LEU A 196 -8.19 11.43 1.84
CA LEU A 196 -7.46 11.95 2.97
C LEU A 196 -5.97 12.11 2.65
N THR A 197 -5.44 13.30 2.89
CA THR A 197 -4.02 13.63 2.75
C THR A 197 -3.45 14.03 4.11
N LEU A 198 -2.47 13.27 4.59
CA LEU A 198 -1.82 13.47 5.89
C LEU A 198 -0.36 13.81 5.67
N THR A 199 0.17 14.81 6.36
CA THR A 199 1.60 15.13 6.34
C THR A 199 2.21 14.97 7.72
N PHE A 200 3.17 14.05 7.87
CA PHE A 200 3.96 13.94 9.10
C PHE A 200 5.21 14.81 9.01
N ILE A 201 5.47 15.54 10.09
CA ILE A 201 6.64 16.41 10.25
C ILE A 201 7.30 16.17 11.61
N ASN A 202 8.60 16.39 11.69
CA ASN A 202 9.34 16.46 12.95
C ASN A 202 9.94 17.86 13.21
N ASN A 203 9.69 18.82 12.33
CA ASN A 203 10.09 20.21 12.49
C ASN A 203 8.88 21.13 12.38
N LYS A 204 8.62 21.90 13.43
CA LYS A 204 7.48 22.84 13.50
C LYS A 204 7.63 24.00 12.52
N ASP A 205 8.83 24.33 12.06
CA ASP A 205 9.09 25.46 11.16
C ASP A 205 8.65 25.20 9.71
N ILE A 206 8.33 23.96 9.36
CA ILE A 206 7.84 23.61 8.03
C ILE A 206 6.51 24.34 7.75
N ALA A 207 6.49 25.07 6.63
CA ALA A 207 5.32 25.84 6.21
C ALA A 207 4.15 24.91 5.86
N TYR A 208 2.93 25.28 6.28
CA TYR A 208 1.74 24.55 5.89
C TYR A 208 1.50 24.65 4.39
N ASN A 209 1.34 23.51 3.73
CA ASN A 209 0.81 23.46 2.38
C ASN A 209 -0.63 22.94 2.41
N LYS A 210 -1.57 23.76 1.91
CA LYS A 210 -3.00 23.44 1.92
C LYS A 210 -3.39 22.27 1.00
N ARG A 211 -2.45 21.76 0.20
CA ARG A 211 -2.62 20.50 -0.53
C ARG A 211 -2.73 19.29 0.39
N SER A 212 -2.21 19.38 1.62
CA SER A 212 -2.48 18.41 2.68
C SER A 212 -3.73 18.81 3.48
N ASP A 213 -4.50 17.83 3.93
CA ASP A 213 -5.65 18.06 4.81
C ASP A 213 -5.21 18.38 6.22
N VAL A 214 -4.06 17.85 6.64
CA VAL A 214 -3.57 18.01 8.00
C VAL A 214 -2.07 17.77 8.10
N TYR A 215 -1.42 18.53 8.98
CA TYR A 215 -0.05 18.29 9.40
C TYR A 215 -0.04 17.69 10.80
N ILE A 216 0.70 16.62 10.99
CA ILE A 216 0.86 15.92 12.26
C ILE A 216 2.34 15.98 12.65
N TYR A 217 2.62 16.72 13.72
CA TYR A 217 3.95 16.83 14.30
C TYR A 217 4.21 15.70 15.28
N ILE A 218 5.36 15.04 15.12
CA ILE A 218 5.85 14.00 16.02
C ILE A 218 7.26 14.41 16.47
N GLU A 219 7.42 14.61 17.76
CA GLU A 219 8.71 14.97 18.37
C GLU A 219 9.58 13.72 18.57
N ASN A 220 10.03 13.12 17.47
CA ASN A 220 10.86 11.92 17.48
C ASN A 220 11.69 11.81 16.20
N GLU A 221 12.92 11.30 16.30
CA GLU A 221 13.76 11.03 15.12
C GLU A 221 13.15 9.96 14.20
N ASN A 222 12.43 8.98 14.79
CA ASN A 222 11.74 7.91 14.07
C ASN A 222 10.30 8.30 13.68
N PHE A 223 10.01 9.60 13.52
CA PHE A 223 8.65 10.07 13.22
C PHE A 223 8.02 9.45 11.98
N LYS A 224 8.83 9.07 10.97
CA LYS A 224 8.35 8.43 9.75
C LYS A 224 7.66 7.10 10.08
N ASP A 225 8.37 6.23 10.81
CA ASP A 225 7.89 4.92 11.21
C ASP A 225 6.69 5.04 12.15
N ILE A 226 6.74 5.98 13.10
CA ILE A 226 5.62 6.26 14.00
C ILE A 226 4.37 6.68 13.22
N GLY A 227 4.53 7.56 12.23
CA GLY A 227 3.44 8.02 11.37
C GLY A 227 2.84 6.87 10.55
N PHE A 228 3.67 6.03 9.94
CA PHE A 228 3.21 4.87 9.18
C PHE A 228 2.52 3.84 10.07
N GLU A 229 3.08 3.51 11.23
CA GLU A 229 2.46 2.60 12.19
C GLU A 229 1.11 3.13 12.66
N PHE A 230 1.01 4.44 12.93
CA PHE A 230 -0.24 5.08 13.34
C PHE A 230 -1.33 4.89 12.29
N ILE A 231 -1.05 5.19 11.01
CA ILE A 231 -2.04 5.01 9.93
C ILE A 231 -2.40 3.54 9.75
N ASN A 232 -1.42 2.65 9.79
CA ASN A 232 -1.67 1.22 9.69
C ASN A 232 -2.58 0.74 10.81
N ASP A 233 -2.31 1.15 12.03
CA ASP A 233 -3.11 0.79 13.18
C ASP A 233 -4.54 1.36 13.12
N VAL A 234 -4.72 2.60 12.62
CA VAL A 234 -6.04 3.19 12.38
C VAL A 234 -6.80 2.39 11.33
N LEU A 235 -6.14 1.98 10.24
CA LEU A 235 -6.74 1.14 9.21
C LEU A 235 -7.15 -0.24 9.73
N TYR A 236 -6.47 -0.79 10.73
CA TYR A 236 -6.84 -2.07 11.38
C TYR A 236 -7.83 -1.92 12.54
N TYR A 237 -8.42 -0.75 12.75
CA TYR A 237 -9.40 -0.56 13.80
C TYR A 237 -10.72 -1.27 13.48
N THR A 238 -11.14 -2.16 14.39
CA THR A 238 -12.42 -2.91 14.45
C THR A 238 -13.03 -3.28 13.09
N ASN A 239 -13.76 -2.37 12.44
CA ASN A 239 -14.26 -2.52 11.08
C ASN A 239 -13.84 -1.32 10.21
N TYR A 240 -13.56 -1.57 8.93
CA TYR A 240 -13.44 -0.49 7.95
C TYR A 240 -14.83 0.09 7.63
N PRO A 241 -14.99 1.42 7.45
CA PRO A 241 -13.99 2.50 7.55
C PRO A 241 -14.00 3.25 8.90
N GLU A 242 -14.37 2.59 10.01
CA GLU A 242 -14.63 3.26 11.30
C GLU A 242 -13.43 4.08 11.81
N GLY A 243 -12.22 3.53 11.76
CA GLY A 243 -11.02 4.22 12.24
C GLY A 243 -10.71 5.52 11.48
N ILE A 244 -10.80 5.47 10.15
CA ILE A 244 -10.62 6.64 9.28
C ILE A 244 -11.75 7.66 9.51
N SER A 245 -12.98 7.19 9.69
CA SER A 245 -14.14 8.05 9.96
C SER A 245 -13.97 8.83 11.27
N VAL A 246 -13.51 8.16 12.33
CA VAL A 246 -13.21 8.80 13.63
C VAL A 246 -12.09 9.84 13.49
N LEU A 247 -11.03 9.50 12.75
CA LEU A 247 -9.89 10.40 12.51
C LEU A 247 -10.33 11.66 11.75
N LYS A 248 -11.04 11.50 10.63
CA LYS A 248 -11.56 12.61 9.82
C LYS A 248 -12.50 13.50 10.62
N LYS A 249 -13.41 12.90 11.40
CA LYS A 249 -14.34 13.65 12.27
C LYS A 249 -13.60 14.48 13.29
N TYR A 250 -12.63 13.91 13.99
CA TYR A 250 -11.83 14.64 14.97
C TYR A 250 -11.02 15.79 14.33
N MET A 251 -10.47 15.55 13.13
CA MET A 251 -9.73 16.56 12.38
C MET A 251 -10.61 17.55 11.59
N ASN A 252 -11.94 17.44 11.71
CA ASN A 252 -12.92 18.22 10.97
C ASN A 252 -12.72 18.17 9.43
N ILE A 253 -12.26 17.03 8.88
CA ILE A 253 -11.99 16.87 7.45
C ILE A 253 -13.29 16.43 6.76
N PRO A 254 -13.82 17.23 5.81
CA PRO A 254 -15.07 16.89 5.13
C PRO A 254 -14.88 15.68 4.21
N ASP A 255 -15.99 15.03 3.87
CA ASP A 255 -16.00 14.06 2.79
C ASP A 255 -15.86 14.78 1.45
N LYS A 256 -15.02 14.24 0.57
CA LYS A 256 -14.87 14.76 -0.79
C LYS A 256 -16.02 14.25 -1.64
N ASN A 257 -16.62 15.15 -2.41
CA ASN A 257 -17.59 14.78 -3.43
C ASN A 257 -16.88 14.80 -4.79
N PHE A 258 -16.62 13.63 -5.36
CA PHE A 258 -15.91 13.49 -6.63
C PHE A 258 -16.83 13.63 -7.86
N ASP A 259 -18.16 13.68 -7.66
CA ASP A 259 -19.15 13.79 -8.75
C ASP A 259 -19.33 15.23 -9.26
N VAL A 260 -18.81 16.21 -8.51
CA VAL A 260 -18.88 17.63 -8.84
C VAL A 260 -17.46 18.05 -9.19
N ASP A 261 -17.17 18.21 -10.49
CA ASP A 261 -16.71 19.50 -10.99
C ASP A 261 -16.09 19.47 -12.40
N ILE A 262 -16.84 20.06 -13.34
CA ILE A 262 -16.28 20.59 -14.59
C ILE A 262 -15.84 22.07 -14.40
N PHE A 263 -16.10 22.66 -13.24
CA PHE A 263 -15.87 24.08 -12.93
C PHE A 263 -15.09 24.35 -11.62
N TYR A 264 -14.41 23.35 -11.05
CA TYR A 264 -13.62 23.52 -9.81
C TYR A 264 -12.41 24.43 -10.06
N ASP A 265 -12.43 25.62 -9.48
CA ASP A 265 -11.20 26.40 -9.31
C ASP A 265 -10.48 25.90 -8.05
N GLU A 266 -9.63 24.90 -8.26
CA GLU A 266 -8.85 24.28 -7.20
C GLU A 266 -8.02 25.29 -6.41
N ALA A 267 -7.51 26.35 -7.05
CA ALA A 267 -6.71 27.36 -6.37
C ALA A 267 -7.58 28.18 -5.40
N ALA A 268 -8.77 28.61 -5.84
CA ALA A 268 -9.71 29.36 -5.00
C ALA A 268 -10.24 28.52 -3.82
N GLU A 269 -10.48 27.23 -4.00
CA GLU A 269 -10.94 26.34 -2.93
C GLU A 269 -9.82 25.98 -1.95
N LEU A 270 -8.59 25.80 -2.43
CA LEU A 270 -7.44 25.64 -1.55
C LEU A 270 -7.24 26.84 -0.65
N ASP A 271 -7.44 28.06 -1.14
CA ASP A 271 -7.28 29.26 -0.31
C ASP A 271 -8.31 29.36 0.82
N LYS A 272 -9.49 28.76 0.68
CA LYS A 272 -10.51 28.70 1.74
C LYS A 272 -10.20 27.64 2.80
N LYS A 273 -9.32 26.68 2.52
CA LYS A 273 -9.02 25.57 3.43
C LYS A 273 -8.31 26.04 4.70
N GLU A 274 -8.86 25.65 5.85
CA GLU A 274 -8.26 25.90 7.17
C GLU A 274 -6.93 25.15 7.32
N LYS A 275 -5.93 25.79 7.93
CA LYS A 275 -4.67 25.12 8.30
C LYS A 275 -4.91 24.27 9.53
N LYS A 276 -4.66 22.97 9.43
CA LYS A 276 -4.92 22.02 10.51
C LYS A 276 -3.62 21.38 10.96
N TYR A 277 -3.26 21.62 12.21
CA TYR A 277 -2.07 21.05 12.80
C TYR A 277 -2.42 20.26 14.06
N TYR A 278 -1.75 19.13 14.23
CA TYR A 278 -1.85 18.28 15.40
C TYR A 278 -0.48 17.82 15.86
N THR A 279 -0.36 17.43 17.13
CA THR A 279 0.78 16.68 17.64
C THR A 279 0.36 15.23 17.90
N LEU A 280 1.22 14.27 17.57
CA LEU A 280 1.01 12.86 17.86
C LEU A 280 2.10 12.36 18.81
N ASN A 281 1.67 11.95 20.01
CA ASN A 281 2.54 11.35 21.02
C ASN A 281 2.22 9.86 21.16
N VAL A 282 3.26 9.03 21.26
CA VAL A 282 3.12 7.60 21.54
C VAL A 282 3.49 7.36 22.99
N ILE A 283 2.56 6.79 23.76
CA ILE A 283 2.78 6.48 25.19
C ILE A 283 2.32 5.05 25.50
N PRO A 284 2.74 4.47 26.64
CA PRO A 284 2.30 3.13 27.03
C PRO A 284 0.78 3.01 27.10
N GLY A 285 0.28 1.88 26.60
CA GLY A 285 -1.14 1.55 26.61
C GLY A 285 -1.64 1.23 28.03
N ASN A 286 -2.91 1.45 28.29
CA ASN A 286 -3.50 1.25 29.63
C ASN A 286 -4.83 0.49 29.62
N SER A 287 -5.30 0.04 28.45
CA SER A 287 -6.50 -0.77 28.30
C SER A 287 -6.19 -1.97 27.40
N LEU A 288 -6.82 -3.11 27.68
CA LEU A 288 -6.74 -4.29 26.79
C LEU A 288 -7.59 -4.12 25.52
N ARG A 289 -8.54 -3.17 25.53
CA ARG A 289 -9.44 -2.92 24.40
C ARG A 289 -8.77 -1.99 23.39
N ARG A 290 -9.01 -2.25 22.10
CA ARG A 290 -8.70 -1.30 21.04
C ARG A 290 -9.87 -0.34 20.90
N GLU A 291 -9.64 0.94 21.14
CA GLU A 291 -10.70 1.93 21.14
C GLU A 291 -10.16 3.34 20.91
N PHE A 292 -11.01 4.17 20.32
CA PHE A 292 -10.84 5.62 20.29
C PHE A 292 -11.57 6.23 21.48
N ILE A 293 -10.90 7.13 22.18
CA ILE A 293 -11.41 7.84 23.34
C ILE A 293 -11.21 9.32 23.09
N TYR A 294 -12.30 10.09 23.13
CA TYR A 294 -12.24 11.54 23.18
C TYR A 294 -12.04 11.94 24.64
N GLN A 295 -10.93 12.61 24.93
CA GLN A 295 -10.61 13.09 26.26
C GLN A 295 -10.07 14.51 26.17
N ASP A 296 -10.78 15.45 26.79
CA ASP A 296 -10.53 16.89 26.67
C ASP A 296 -10.49 17.32 25.19
N GLU A 297 -9.44 17.99 24.74
CA GLU A 297 -9.20 18.36 23.34
C GLU A 297 -8.38 17.31 22.57
N ASN A 298 -8.29 16.07 23.07
CA ASN A 298 -7.45 15.02 22.50
C ASN A 298 -8.27 13.85 21.95
N LEU A 299 -7.77 13.26 20.88
CA LEU A 299 -8.16 11.93 20.43
C LEU A 299 -7.11 10.93 20.87
N ILE A 300 -7.49 10.01 21.76
CA ILE A 300 -6.64 8.92 22.21
C ILE A 300 -7.04 7.65 21.46
N PHE A 301 -6.07 7.02 20.81
CA PHE A 301 -6.26 5.71 20.18
C PHE A 301 -5.45 4.65 20.92
N ASN A 302 -6.13 3.84 21.74
CA ASN A 302 -5.49 2.78 22.51
C ASN A 302 -5.42 1.47 21.71
N ILE A 303 -4.25 0.82 21.68
CA ILE A 303 -3.99 -0.40 20.89
C ILE A 303 -3.62 -1.57 21.80
N GLY A 304 -4.32 -1.69 22.92
CA GLY A 304 -3.98 -2.65 23.96
C GLY A 304 -2.96 -2.08 24.95
N LEU A 305 -2.32 -2.95 25.74
CA LEU A 305 -1.37 -2.56 26.79
C LEU A 305 -0.01 -2.10 26.26
N GLN A 306 0.27 -2.33 24.97
CA GLN A 306 1.58 -2.03 24.37
C GLN A 306 1.77 -0.53 24.15
N LYS A 307 0.82 0.10 23.46
CA LYS A 307 0.90 1.51 23.08
C LYS A 307 -0.48 2.13 22.93
N LYS A 308 -0.53 3.44 23.12
CA LYS A 308 -1.63 4.31 22.69
C LYS A 308 -1.07 5.58 22.06
N TYR A 309 -1.80 6.06 21.07
CA TYR A 309 -1.54 7.31 20.38
C TYR A 309 -2.38 8.41 21.02
N VAL A 310 -1.77 9.55 21.31
CA VAL A 310 -2.45 10.77 21.77
C VAL A 310 -2.28 11.82 20.69
N LEU A 311 -3.37 12.12 20.00
CA LEU A 311 -3.43 13.13 18.96
C LEU A 311 -4.09 14.39 19.52
N SER A 312 -3.37 15.50 19.55
CA SER A 312 -3.80 16.77 20.16
C SER A 312 -3.77 17.89 19.13
N LYS A 313 -4.72 18.82 19.16
CA LYS A 313 -4.66 20.00 18.28
C LYS A 313 -3.42 20.83 18.62
N TYR A 314 -2.63 21.16 17.59
CA TYR A 314 -1.49 22.03 17.73
C TYR A 314 -1.89 23.44 17.28
N ASN A 315 -2.03 24.35 18.25
CA ASN A 315 -2.16 25.77 17.93
C ASN A 315 -0.75 26.32 17.73
N LYS A 316 -0.32 26.37 16.46
CA LYS A 316 0.86 27.15 16.08
C LYS A 316 0.50 28.62 16.28
N MET A 317 1.09 29.25 17.31
CA MET A 317 0.98 30.70 17.52
C MET A 317 1.59 31.46 16.35
#